data_AF-A0A3D4DK79-F1
#
_entry.id   AF-A0A3D4DK79-F1
#
_cell.length_a   1.000
_cell.length_b   1.000
_cell.length_c   1.000
_cell.angle_alpha   90.00
_cell.angle_beta   90.00
_cell.angle_gamma   90.00
#
_symmetry.space_group_name_H-M   'P 1'
#
loop_
_entity.id
_entity.type
_entity.pdbx_description
1 polymer ?
#
loop_
_entity_poly.entity_id
_entity_poly.type
_entity_poly.pdbx_seq_one_letter_code
_entity_poly.pdbx_strand_id
1 'polypeptide(L)'
;MSGLEIVLEYLPITLRKEIISNIGTEENKIEEIRLRSNKRLCLKIGPETVLAEYIVSQQELLQTFEKICENSIYSYRRQICEGFITIRGGNRVGIVGSGVIENGQVININYISSLNIRIARQQIGCSQKVMSNIINSETNTIYNTLIISPPRMWKNNIIKRYNKKLK
;
A
#
# COMPACT_ATOMS: atom_id res chain seq x y z
N MET A 1 0.91 -13.49 8.53
CA MET A 1 1.74 -12.96 7.44
C MET A 1 1.51 -11.46 7.37
N SER A 2 2.55 -10.65 7.58
CA SER A 2 2.48 -9.19 7.57
C SER A 2 2.19 -8.67 6.15
N GLY A 3 1.71 -7.43 6.03
CA GLY A 3 1.50 -6.82 4.71
C GLY A 3 2.80 -6.72 3.91
N LEU A 4 3.93 -6.50 4.60
CA LEU A 4 5.26 -6.41 4.00
C LEU A 4 5.74 -7.77 3.49
N GLU A 5 5.62 -8.84 4.29
CA GLU A 5 6.02 -10.20 3.91
C GLU A 5 5.41 -10.62 2.56
N ILE A 6 4.10 -10.37 2.40
CA ILE A 6 3.38 -10.65 1.16
C ILE A 6 3.96 -9.85 -0.01
N VAL A 7 4.27 -8.57 0.19
CA VAL A 7 4.84 -7.72 -0.86
C VAL A 7 6.24 -8.18 -1.27
N LEU A 8 7.05 -8.60 -0.30
CA LEU A 8 8.38 -9.14 -0.57
C LEU A 8 8.33 -10.36 -1.48
N GLU A 9 7.30 -11.21 -1.41
CA GLU A 9 7.12 -12.37 -2.30
C GLU A 9 7.11 -12.01 -3.80
N TYR A 10 6.64 -10.81 -4.15
CA TYR A 10 6.57 -10.34 -5.54
C TYR A 10 7.87 -9.69 -6.03
N LEU A 11 8.79 -9.35 -5.13
CA LEU A 11 10.01 -8.60 -5.46
C LEU A 11 11.17 -9.55 -5.82
N PRO A 12 12.09 -9.13 -6.71
CA PRO A 12 13.41 -9.75 -6.89
C PRO A 12 14.22 -9.82 -5.59
N ILE A 13 15.09 -10.82 -5.47
CA ILE A 13 15.88 -11.09 -4.26
C ILE A 13 16.80 -9.93 -3.88
N THR A 14 17.35 -9.22 -4.86
CA THR A 14 18.18 -8.01 -4.67
C THR A 14 17.37 -6.92 -3.97
N LEU A 15 16.22 -6.55 -4.53
CA LEU A 15 15.32 -5.57 -3.93
C LEU A 15 14.85 -5.98 -2.53
N ARG A 16 14.54 -7.25 -2.29
CA ARG A 16 14.18 -7.72 -0.94
C ARG A 16 15.27 -7.43 0.09
N LYS A 17 16.52 -7.77 -0.23
CA LYS A 17 17.67 -7.55 0.66
C LYS A 17 17.86 -6.08 0.97
N GLU A 18 17.80 -5.23 -0.06
CA GLU A 18 17.93 -3.78 0.09
C GLU A 18 16.82 -3.18 0.95
N ILE A 19 15.57 -3.60 0.71
CA ILE A 19 14.42 -3.15 1.49
C ILE A 19 14.59 -3.52 2.96
N ILE A 20 14.91 -4.78 3.26
CA ILE A 20 15.09 -5.27 4.63
C ILE A 20 16.26 -4.53 5.32
N SER A 21 17.38 -4.34 4.62
CA SER A 21 18.56 -3.65 5.16
C SER A 21 18.27 -2.18 5.50
N ASN A 22 17.48 -1.48 4.68
CA ASN A 22 17.16 -0.07 4.90
C ASN A 22 16.01 0.15 5.90
N ILE A 23 15.13 -0.84 6.08
CA ILE A 23 14.05 -0.77 7.08
C ILE A 23 14.57 -1.07 8.49
N GLY A 24 15.53 -1.98 8.64
CA GLY A 24 16.06 -2.39 9.94
C GLY A 24 14.96 -2.93 10.87
N THR A 25 14.82 -2.35 12.06
CA THR A 25 13.82 -2.75 13.06
C THR A 25 12.44 -2.10 12.87
N GLU A 26 12.28 -1.22 11.88
CA GLU A 26 11.07 -0.43 11.66
C GLU A 26 10.06 -1.06 10.70
N GLU A 27 10.07 -2.39 10.54
CA GLU A 27 9.17 -3.13 9.64
C GLU A 27 7.69 -2.75 9.84
N ASN A 28 7.25 -2.58 11.08
CA ASN A 28 5.86 -2.25 11.39
C ASN A 28 5.44 -0.81 10.98
N LYS A 29 6.40 0.04 10.61
CA LYS A 29 6.18 1.43 10.21
C LYS A 29 6.20 1.66 8.70
N ILE A 30 6.64 0.68 7.90
CA ILE A 30 6.64 0.81 6.45
C ILE A 30 5.20 1.05 5.93
N GLU A 31 5.04 2.06 5.09
CA GLU A 31 3.77 2.42 4.47
C GLU A 31 3.79 2.24 2.95
N GLU A 32 4.94 2.47 2.33
CA GLU A 32 5.07 2.54 0.88
C GLU A 32 6.47 2.15 0.41
N ILE A 33 6.54 1.43 -0.70
CA ILE A 33 7.76 1.09 -1.43
C ILE A 33 7.60 1.62 -2.85
N ARG A 34 8.50 2.51 -3.28
CA ARG A 34 8.47 3.10 -4.62
C ARG A 34 9.64 2.58 -5.43
N LEU A 35 9.31 1.93 -6.53
CA LEU A 35 10.25 1.49 -7.54
C LEU A 35 10.12 2.44 -8.71
N ARG A 36 11.22 3.06 -9.14
CA ARG A 36 11.24 3.88 -10.34
C ARG A 36 12.49 3.53 -11.13
N SER A 37 12.30 3.29 -12.42
CA SER A 37 13.37 2.91 -13.31
C SER A 37 14.52 3.91 -13.28
N ASN A 38 15.74 3.39 -13.12
CA ASN A 38 16.99 4.13 -13.08
C ASN A 38 17.00 5.25 -12.02
N LYS A 39 16.27 5.04 -10.91
CA LYS A 39 16.23 5.94 -9.76
C LYS A 39 16.42 5.15 -8.47
N ARG A 40 16.78 5.87 -7.40
CA ARG A 40 16.98 5.28 -6.08
C ARG A 40 15.69 4.64 -5.56
N LEU A 41 15.81 3.47 -4.95
CA LEU A 41 14.74 2.83 -4.19
C LEU A 41 14.28 3.79 -3.08
N CYS A 42 12.98 4.05 -3.02
CA CYS A 42 12.40 4.99 -2.06
C CYS A 42 11.40 4.28 -1.15
N LEU A 43 11.60 4.40 0.16
CA LEU A 43 10.81 3.76 1.20
C LEU A 43 10.13 4.83 2.04
N LYS A 44 8.83 4.68 2.28
CA LYS A 44 8.07 5.54 3.19
C LYS A 44 7.89 4.82 4.51
N ILE A 45 8.63 5.23 5.54
CA ILE A 45 8.60 4.62 6.87
C ILE A 45 7.99 5.64 7.82
N GLY A 46 6.72 5.42 8.20
CA GLY A 46 5.93 6.39 8.95
C GLY A 46 5.96 7.79 8.33
N PRO A 47 6.38 8.84 9.07
CA PRO A 47 6.47 10.21 8.55
C PRO A 47 7.69 10.44 7.65
N GLU A 48 8.69 9.56 7.67
CA GLU A 48 9.97 9.75 6.98
C GLU A 48 9.97 9.13 5.58
N THR A 49 10.88 9.60 4.73
CA THR A 49 11.10 9.06 3.39
C THR A 49 12.58 8.75 3.25
N VAL A 50 12.92 7.47 3.14
CA VAL A 50 14.29 6.99 3.03
C VAL A 50 14.59 6.68 1.57
N LEU A 51 15.71 7.21 1.06
CA LEU A 51 16.25 6.85 -0.24
C LEU A 51 17.42 5.91 -0.03
N ALA A 52 17.27 4.64 -0.40
CA ALA A 52 18.38 3.69 -0.32
C ALA A 52 19.48 4.08 -1.32
N GLU A 53 20.73 3.71 -1.05
CA GLU A 53 21.84 3.80 -2.00
C GLU A 53 21.80 2.66 -3.03
N TYR A 54 20.60 2.36 -3.52
CA TYR A 54 20.33 1.31 -4.49
C TYR A 54 19.52 1.87 -5.66
N ILE A 55 20.03 1.69 -6.87
CA ILE A 55 19.34 2.12 -8.10
C ILE A 55 18.50 0.96 -8.63
N VAL A 56 17.20 1.18 -8.74
CA VAL A 56 16.28 0.18 -9.29
C VAL A 56 16.42 0.13 -10.80
N SER A 57 16.77 -1.04 -11.33
CA SER A 57 16.86 -1.24 -12.78
C SER A 57 15.47 -1.36 -13.43
N GLN A 58 15.38 -1.04 -14.72
CA GLN A 58 14.15 -1.30 -15.51
C GLN A 58 13.79 -2.79 -15.47
N GLN A 59 14.78 -3.68 -15.51
CA GLN A 59 14.56 -5.12 -15.52
C GLN A 59 13.93 -5.60 -14.21
N GLU A 60 14.42 -5.17 -13.05
CA GLU A 60 13.83 -5.53 -11.76
C GLU A 60 12.41 -5.00 -11.60
N LEU A 61 12.16 -3.79 -12.09
CA LEU A 61 10.83 -3.19 -12.10
C LEU A 61 9.85 -4.02 -12.93
N LEU A 62 10.24 -4.41 -14.15
CA LEU A 62 9.41 -5.23 -15.03
C LEU A 62 9.20 -6.64 -14.46
N GLN A 63 10.24 -7.27 -13.92
CA GLN A 63 10.12 -8.56 -13.22
C GLN A 63 9.15 -8.49 -12.03
N THR A 64 9.21 -7.40 -11.26
CA THR A 64 8.26 -7.16 -10.16
C THR A 64 6.84 -7.03 -10.69
N PHE A 65 6.65 -6.28 -11.78
CA PHE A 65 5.34 -6.09 -12.40
C PHE A 65 4.74 -7.40 -12.94
N GLU A 66 5.54 -8.21 -13.64
CA GLU A 66 5.13 -9.52 -14.16
C GLU A 66 4.70 -10.45 -13.03
N LYS A 67 5.47 -10.50 -11.93
CA LYS A 67 5.13 -11.29 -10.75
C LYS A 67 3.86 -10.81 -10.07
N ILE A 68 3.65 -9.49 -9.95
CA ILE A 68 2.41 -8.91 -9.41
C ILE A 68 1.20 -9.34 -10.26
N CYS A 69 1.38 -9.42 -11.57
CA CYS A 69 0.34 -9.90 -12.49
C CYS A 69 0.28 -11.44 -12.60
N GLU A 70 0.97 -12.17 -11.72
CA GLU A 70 1.01 -13.65 -11.72
C GLU A 70 1.41 -14.23 -13.10
N ASN A 71 2.29 -13.53 -13.81
CA ASN A 71 2.71 -13.81 -15.18
C ASN A 71 1.57 -13.80 -16.22
N SER A 72 0.40 -13.25 -15.88
CA SER A 72 -0.75 -13.06 -16.78
C SER A 72 -1.20 -11.60 -16.82
N ILE A 73 -0.40 -10.74 -17.45
CA ILE A 73 -0.71 -9.30 -17.59
C ILE A 73 -2.11 -9.06 -18.17
N TYR A 74 -2.54 -9.90 -19.10
CA TYR A 74 -3.85 -9.77 -19.76
C TYR A 74 -5.02 -9.93 -18.77
N SER A 75 -4.89 -10.82 -17.79
CA SER A 75 -5.90 -11.01 -16.73
C SER A 75 -6.07 -9.77 -15.86
N TYR A 76 -5.02 -8.94 -15.75
CA TYR A 76 -5.00 -7.73 -14.92
C TYR A 76 -5.29 -6.46 -15.74
N ARG A 77 -5.60 -6.55 -17.04
CA ARG A 77 -5.77 -5.38 -17.94
C ARG A 77 -6.71 -4.32 -17.37
N ARG A 78 -7.87 -4.71 -16.84
CA ARG A 78 -8.83 -3.76 -16.26
C ARG A 78 -8.24 -2.96 -15.09
N GLN A 79 -7.54 -3.64 -14.17
CA GLN A 79 -6.86 -3.00 -13.04
C GLN A 79 -5.70 -2.11 -13.51
N ILE A 80 -4.97 -2.54 -14.52
CA ILE A 80 -3.91 -1.73 -15.15
C ILE A 80 -4.49 -0.44 -15.73
N CYS A 81 -5.62 -0.52 -16.46
CA CYS A 81 -6.32 0.66 -16.98
C CYS A 81 -6.83 1.59 -15.88
N GLU A 82 -7.25 1.05 -14.72
CA GLU A 82 -7.60 1.81 -13.52
C GLU A 82 -6.38 2.42 -12.81
N GLY A 83 -5.16 2.07 -13.23
CA GLY A 83 -3.90 2.62 -12.74
C GLY A 83 -3.34 1.95 -11.50
N PHE A 84 -3.96 0.88 -10.99
CA PHE A 84 -3.45 0.13 -9.85
C PHE A 84 -3.95 -1.33 -9.80
N ILE A 85 -3.13 -2.21 -9.24
CA ILE A 85 -3.48 -3.61 -8.97
C ILE A 85 -3.62 -3.81 -7.47
N THR A 86 -4.66 -4.54 -7.05
CA THR A 86 -4.78 -5.01 -5.67
C THR A 86 -4.19 -6.41 -5.56
N ILE A 87 -3.25 -6.60 -4.63
CA ILE A 87 -2.61 -7.90 -4.37
C ILE A 87 -3.02 -8.44 -3.00
N ARG A 88 -2.57 -9.65 -2.67
CA ARG A 88 -2.86 -10.35 -1.41
C ARG A 88 -2.61 -9.46 -0.19
N GLY A 89 -3.42 -9.64 0.85
CA GLY A 89 -3.35 -8.84 2.07
C GLY A 89 -3.96 -7.43 1.98
N GLY A 90 -4.57 -7.08 0.84
CA GLY A 90 -5.17 -5.76 0.61
C GLY A 90 -4.13 -4.68 0.27
N ASN A 91 -2.89 -5.08 0.00
CA ASN A 91 -1.85 -4.20 -0.52
C ASN A 91 -2.25 -3.71 -1.93
N ARG A 92 -1.79 -2.51 -2.31
CA ARG A 92 -2.10 -1.94 -3.63
C ARG A 92 -0.82 -1.52 -4.34
N VAL A 93 -0.75 -1.79 -5.63
CA VAL A 93 0.38 -1.45 -6.50
C VAL A 93 -0.11 -0.46 -7.55
N GLY A 94 0.20 0.82 -7.37
CA GLY A 94 0.00 1.83 -8.39
C GLY A 94 1.00 1.65 -9.54
N ILE A 95 0.54 1.89 -10.77
CA ILE A 95 1.32 1.70 -11.99
C ILE A 95 1.48 3.06 -12.67
N VAL A 96 2.70 3.36 -13.12
CA VAL A 96 3.01 4.56 -13.89
C VAL A 96 3.68 4.17 -15.20
N GLY A 97 3.18 4.71 -16.31
CA GLY A 97 3.68 4.48 -17.65
C GLY A 97 2.96 5.37 -18.67
N SER A 98 3.13 5.07 -19.94
CA SER A 98 2.47 5.75 -21.04
C SER A 98 1.08 5.17 -21.29
N GLY A 99 0.03 5.93 -20.96
CA GLY A 99 -1.35 5.53 -21.21
C GLY A 99 -1.69 5.56 -22.72
N VAL A 100 -2.30 4.48 -23.21
CA VAL A 100 -2.95 4.46 -24.52
C VAL A 100 -4.42 4.78 -24.29
N ILE A 101 -4.90 5.84 -24.94
CA ILE A 101 -6.25 6.36 -24.75
C ILE A 101 -7.07 6.14 -26.02
N GLU A 102 -8.27 5.62 -25.85
CA GLU A 102 -9.27 5.47 -26.91
C GLU A 102 -10.61 5.93 -26.35
N ASN A 103 -11.34 6.78 -27.10
CA ASN A 103 -12.64 7.32 -26.69
C ASN A 103 -12.64 7.96 -25.28
N GLY A 104 -11.54 8.63 -24.92
CA GLY A 104 -11.37 9.27 -23.61
C GLY A 104 -11.12 8.30 -22.43
N GLN A 105 -10.95 7.01 -22.70
CA GLN A 105 -10.65 5.99 -21.69
C GLN A 105 -9.27 5.39 -21.90
N VAL A 106 -8.58 5.06 -20.80
CA VAL A 106 -7.30 4.35 -20.85
C VAL A 106 -7.57 2.89 -21.19
N ILE A 107 -7.13 2.45 -22.38
CA ILE A 107 -7.28 1.06 -22.82
C ILE A 107 -6.05 0.20 -22.52
N ASN A 108 -4.90 0.83 -22.27
CA ASN A 108 -3.66 0.15 -21.90
C ASN A 108 -2.65 1.11 -21.25
N ILE A 109 -1.66 0.57 -20.54
CA ILE A 109 -0.48 1.32 -20.09
C ILE A 109 0.77 0.62 -20.65
N ASN A 110 1.50 1.33 -21.51
CA ASN A 110 2.78 0.90 -22.07
C ASN A 110 3.95 1.50 -21.28
N TYR A 111 5.17 1.00 -21.51
CA TYR A 111 6.41 1.57 -20.99
C TYR A 111 6.35 1.87 -19.48
N ILE A 112 6.06 0.84 -18.68
CA ILE A 112 5.97 0.97 -17.22
C ILE A 112 7.30 1.48 -16.69
N SER A 113 7.25 2.61 -15.98
CA SER A 113 8.41 3.37 -15.52
C SER A 113 8.49 3.47 -14.00
N SER A 114 7.38 3.25 -13.29
CA SER A 114 7.33 3.23 -11.84
C SER A 114 6.23 2.32 -11.30
N LEU A 115 6.51 1.69 -10.16
CA LEU A 115 5.53 0.99 -9.33
C LEU A 115 5.50 1.63 -7.95
N ASN A 116 4.28 1.85 -7.44
CA ASN A 116 4.04 2.39 -6.12
C ASN A 116 3.31 1.35 -5.26
N ILE A 117 4.04 0.67 -4.39
CA ILE A 117 3.47 -0.42 -3.58
C ILE A 117 3.11 0.13 -2.21
N ARG A 118 1.82 0.21 -1.90
CA ARG A 118 1.28 0.63 -0.61
C ARG A 118 1.00 -0.58 0.26
N ILE A 119 1.61 -0.59 1.43
CA ILE A 119 1.53 -1.69 2.38
C ILE A 119 0.25 -1.56 3.22
N ALA A 120 -0.61 -2.57 3.13
CA ALA A 120 -1.79 -2.68 3.96
C ALA A 120 -1.39 -3.02 5.39
N ARG A 121 -1.89 -2.21 6.32
CA ARG A 121 -1.65 -2.39 7.76
C ARG A 121 -2.93 -2.17 8.54
N GLN A 122 -3.12 -3.02 9.55
CA GLN A 122 -4.16 -2.85 10.54
C GLN A 122 -3.51 -2.28 11.81
N GLN A 123 -4.03 -1.16 12.30
CA GLN A 123 -3.70 -0.67 13.63
C GLN A 123 -4.93 -0.92 14.49
N ILE A 124 -4.87 -2.03 15.23
CA ILE A 124 -5.94 -2.50 16.11
C ILE A 124 -5.93 -1.64 17.39
N GLY A 125 -7.10 -1.35 17.96
CA GLY A 125 -7.21 -0.61 19.21
C GLY A 125 -7.05 0.91 19.09
N CYS A 126 -6.79 1.44 17.90
CA CYS A 126 -6.70 2.89 17.69
C CYS A 126 -7.99 3.64 18.03
N SER A 127 -9.13 2.96 18.02
CA SER A 127 -10.45 3.54 18.33
C SER A 127 -10.88 3.34 19.78
N GLN A 128 -10.11 2.62 20.60
CA GLN A 128 -10.49 2.29 21.98
C GLN A 128 -10.77 3.56 22.80
N LYS A 129 -9.92 4.59 22.64
CA LYS A 129 -10.01 5.88 23.35
C LYS A 129 -11.19 6.75 22.90
N VAL A 130 -11.71 6.52 21.70
CA VAL A 130 -12.80 7.35 21.13
C VAL A 130 -14.15 6.67 21.27
N MET A 131 -14.18 5.34 21.44
CA MET A 131 -15.42 4.57 21.46
C MET A 131 -16.34 4.96 22.62
N SER A 132 -15.79 5.36 23.77
CA SER A 132 -16.57 5.89 24.90
C SER A 132 -17.36 7.15 24.56
N ASN A 133 -16.94 7.92 23.55
CA ASN A 133 -17.61 9.14 23.12
C ASN A 133 -18.64 8.88 22.00
N ILE A 134 -18.69 7.65 21.47
CA ILE A 134 -19.59 7.24 20.38
C ILE A 134 -20.74 6.39 20.92
N ILE A 135 -20.48 5.53 21.91
CA ILE A 135 -21.46 4.63 22.51
C ILE A 135 -22.10 5.29 23.72
N ASN A 136 -23.43 5.47 23.70
CA ASN A 136 -24.20 5.79 24.88
C ASN A 136 -24.43 4.51 25.68
N SER A 137 -23.73 4.37 26.81
CA SER A 137 -23.80 3.17 27.64
C SER A 137 -25.07 3.10 28.51
N GLU A 138 -25.72 4.23 28.75
CA GLU A 138 -26.94 4.32 29.58
C GLU A 138 -28.16 3.86 28.79
N THR A 139 -28.28 4.31 27.54
CA THR A 139 -29.41 3.97 26.66
C THR A 139 -29.10 2.80 25.71
N ASN A 140 -27.86 2.30 25.73
CA ASN A 140 -27.36 1.28 24.81
C ASN A 140 -27.56 1.66 23.31
N THR A 141 -27.38 2.95 22.99
CA THR A 141 -27.49 3.49 21.62
C THR A 141 -26.18 4.10 21.15
N ILE A 142 -26.13 4.54 19.88
CA ILE A 142 -24.95 5.19 19.28
C ILE A 142 -25.29 6.66 19.03
N TYR A 143 -24.39 7.57 19.41
CA TYR A 143 -24.52 8.99 19.10
C TYR A 143 -24.33 9.24 17.60
N ASN A 144 -25.13 10.15 17.03
CA ASN A 144 -24.84 10.67 15.69
C ASN A 144 -23.49 11.40 15.74
N THR A 145 -22.46 10.80 15.15
CA THR A 145 -21.07 11.22 15.31
C THR A 145 -20.44 11.48 13.95
N LEU A 146 -19.92 12.69 13.74
CA LEU A 146 -19.09 13.03 12.60
C LEU A 146 -17.60 12.93 12.98
N ILE A 147 -16.86 12.08 12.27
CA ILE A 147 -15.41 11.92 12.46
C ILE A 147 -14.67 12.74 11.40
N ILE A 148 -13.93 13.76 11.84
CA ILE A 148 -13.14 14.64 10.97
C ILE A 148 -11.66 14.47 11.30
N SER A 149 -10.82 14.35 10.27
CA SER A 149 -9.36 14.38 10.44
C SER A 149 -8.63 14.82 9.16
N PRO A 150 -7.39 15.30 9.26
CA PRO A 150 -6.53 15.58 8.11
C PRO A 150 -6.38 14.37 7.18
N PRO A 151 -5.97 14.56 5.91
CA PRO A 151 -5.65 13.44 5.03
C PRO A 151 -4.64 12.49 5.71
N ARG A 152 -4.74 11.19 5.43
CA ARG A 152 -3.88 10.13 5.98
C ARG A 152 -4.13 9.75 7.46
N MET A 153 -5.08 10.37 8.15
CA MET A 153 -5.37 10.11 9.57
C MET A 153 -6.47 9.05 9.83
N TRP A 154 -6.48 7.96 9.06
CA TRP A 154 -7.22 6.71 9.32
C TRP A 154 -8.74 6.85 9.63
N LYS A 155 -9.35 8.00 9.32
CA LYS A 155 -10.76 8.35 9.62
C LYS A 155 -11.75 7.26 9.26
N ASN A 156 -11.58 6.65 8.09
CA ASN A 156 -12.53 5.69 7.53
C ASN A 156 -12.50 4.31 8.22
N ASN A 157 -11.58 4.09 9.17
CA ASN A 157 -11.37 2.76 9.75
C ASN A 157 -11.59 2.69 11.27
N ILE A 158 -11.91 3.80 11.96
CA ILE A 158 -12.00 3.87 13.43
C ILE A 158 -12.99 2.82 13.98
N ILE A 159 -14.20 2.75 13.44
CA ILE A 159 -15.24 1.82 13.96
C ILE A 159 -14.82 0.35 13.81
N LYS A 160 -14.26 -0.03 12.66
CA LYS A 160 -13.84 -1.42 12.36
C LYS A 160 -12.67 -1.91 13.22
N ARG A 161 -12.08 -1.05 14.05
CA ARG A 161 -10.83 -1.32 14.78
C ARG A 161 -10.98 -1.35 16.28
N TYR A 162 -12.21 -1.20 16.76
CA TYR A 162 -12.53 -1.39 18.15
C TYR A 162 -12.41 -2.87 18.49
N ASN A 163 -11.68 -3.17 19.57
CA ASN A 163 -11.53 -4.54 20.02
C ASN A 163 -11.89 -4.61 21.50
N LYS A 164 -13.01 -5.27 21.79
CA LYS A 164 -13.54 -5.42 23.16
C LYS A 164 -12.55 -6.17 24.08
N LYS A 165 -11.65 -6.98 23.52
CA LYS A 165 -10.64 -7.76 24.25
C LYS A 165 -9.37 -6.97 24.64
N LEU A 166 -9.23 -5.72 24.17
CA LEU A 166 -8.10 -4.83 24.48
C LEU A 166 -8.42 -3.83 25.61
N LYS A 167 -9.37 -4.18 26.49
CA LYS A 167 -9.66 -3.42 27.72
C LYS A 167 -8.81 -3.91 28.87
#